data_AF-A0A8C3RIQ6-F1
#
_entry.id   AF-A0A8C3RIQ6-F1
#
_cell.length_a   1.000
_cell.length_b   1.000
_cell.length_c   1.000
_cell.angle_alpha   90.00
_cell.angle_beta   90.00
_cell.angle_gamma   90.00
#
_symmetry.space_group_name_H-M   'P 1'
#
loop_
_entity.id
_entity.type
_entity.pdbx_description
1 polymer ?
#
loop_
_entity_poly.entity_id
_entity_poly.type
_entity_poly.pdbx_seq_one_letter_code
_entity_poly.pdbx_strand_id
1 'polypeptide(L)'
;MDSSPRDAPLNASAAGGEAAGEPPLGRFGATWTISLAVLMALLIVATVVGNALVMLAFVADSSLRTQNNYFLLNLAISDFLVGAFCIPLYVPYVLTGRWAFGKSVCKLWLVIDYLLCTSSVFNIVLISYDRFLSVTRAVTYRAQQGNTKQAVLKMVMVWVSAFLLYGPAIISWEYATGQSIIPDGECYAEFFYNWYFLMTASTLEFFTPFISVLFFNLSIYLNIQKRTKIRLDIFHEHFWALLGTIHPPHDHPSCLPWPLFRRAFIKLLCPKKLKIQPHNSLQHCWNCLITVIFCKTPVVHFP
;
A
#
# COMPACT_ATOMS: atom_id res chain seq x y z
N MET A 1 -55.51 21.70 -67.28
CA MET A 1 -55.66 20.42 -66.56
C MET A 1 -55.39 20.74 -65.11
N ASP A 2 -56.41 21.18 -64.37
CA ASP A 2 -57.25 20.31 -63.53
C ASP A 2 -56.39 19.49 -62.55
N SER A 3 -56.51 19.57 -61.23
CA SER A 3 -57.71 19.88 -60.44
C SER A 3 -57.37 20.31 -59.00
N SER A 4 -58.36 21.04 -58.47
CA SER A 4 -58.55 21.79 -57.23
C SER A 4 -58.16 21.17 -55.86
N PRO A 5 -58.19 22.02 -54.81
CA PRO A 5 -57.81 21.80 -53.40
C PRO A 5 -59.04 21.46 -52.51
N ARG A 6 -58.91 21.60 -51.17
CA ARG A 6 -59.90 21.97 -50.12
C ARG A 6 -59.66 21.19 -48.82
N ASP A 7 -59.33 21.87 -47.71
CA ASP A 7 -60.23 22.27 -46.60
C ASP A 7 -60.53 21.07 -45.65
N ALA A 8 -60.58 21.12 -44.31
CA ALA A 8 -60.37 22.12 -43.27
C ALA A 8 -60.42 21.35 -41.89
N PRO A 9 -60.98 21.83 -40.75
CA PRO A 9 -60.21 22.12 -39.52
C PRO A 9 -60.77 21.50 -38.20
N LEU A 10 -60.29 22.00 -37.04
CA LEU A 10 -60.91 22.05 -35.69
C LEU A 10 -60.76 20.86 -34.70
N ASN A 11 -60.00 21.15 -33.63
CA ASN A 11 -60.28 20.97 -32.19
C ASN A 11 -61.22 19.85 -31.70
N ALA A 12 -60.71 19.05 -30.76
CA ALA A 12 -61.49 18.51 -29.64
C ALA A 12 -60.61 18.35 -28.39
N SER A 13 -61.03 19.02 -27.30
CA SER A 13 -60.52 18.86 -25.94
C SER A 13 -61.17 17.68 -25.21
N ALA A 14 -60.60 17.34 -24.03
CA ALA A 14 -61.04 16.41 -22.98
C ALA A 14 -60.53 14.97 -23.15
N ALA A 15 -60.02 14.24 -22.15
CA ALA A 15 -59.79 14.41 -20.71
C ALA A 15 -58.67 13.38 -20.34
N GLY A 16 -57.71 13.65 -19.44
CA GLY A 16 -57.83 13.38 -18.00
C GLY A 16 -57.11 12.08 -17.58
N GLY A 17 -56.09 12.20 -16.72
CA GLY A 17 -55.39 11.10 -15.99
C GLY A 17 -54.37 10.31 -16.82
N GLU A 18 -53.12 10.05 -16.43
CA GLU A 18 -52.44 10.02 -15.14
C GLU A 18 -50.98 10.45 -15.33
N ALA A 19 -50.53 11.38 -14.49
CA ALA A 19 -49.12 11.62 -14.27
C ALA A 19 -48.57 10.47 -13.39
N ALA A 20 -48.13 9.39 -14.03
CA ALA A 20 -47.19 8.47 -13.42
C ALA A 20 -45.80 8.83 -13.94
N GLY A 21 -45.14 9.77 -13.26
CA GLY A 21 -43.71 9.95 -13.41
C GLY A 21 -43.03 8.67 -12.95
N GLU A 22 -42.62 7.82 -13.90
CA GLU A 22 -41.65 6.78 -13.61
C GLU A 22 -40.32 7.45 -13.25
N PRO A 23 -39.80 7.31 -12.02
CA PRO A 23 -38.41 7.65 -11.78
C PRO A 23 -37.54 6.61 -12.50
N PRO A 24 -36.40 7.00 -13.10
CA PRO A 24 -35.48 6.03 -13.70
C PRO A 24 -34.81 5.25 -12.57
N LEU A 25 -35.41 4.13 -12.16
CA LEU A 25 -34.85 3.22 -11.17
C LEU A 25 -34.18 2.04 -11.89
N GLY A 26 -32.85 2.08 -11.93
CA GLY A 26 -32.00 0.91 -11.78
C GLY A 26 -32.11 -0.17 -12.86
N ARG A 27 -31.07 -0.25 -13.70
CA ARG A 27 -30.77 -1.36 -14.61
C ARG A 27 -30.52 -2.73 -13.91
N PHE A 28 -30.80 -2.86 -12.62
CA PHE A 28 -30.56 -4.04 -11.79
C PHE A 28 -31.79 -4.38 -10.92
N GLY A 29 -32.11 -5.67 -10.78
CA GLY A 29 -33.22 -6.11 -9.91
C GLY A 29 -33.01 -5.71 -8.45
N ALA A 30 -34.10 -5.42 -7.73
CA ALA A 30 -34.06 -4.94 -6.34
C ALA A 30 -33.19 -5.79 -5.41
N THR A 31 -33.21 -7.11 -5.58
CA THR A 31 -32.38 -8.05 -4.82
C THR A 31 -30.88 -7.80 -5.00
N TRP A 32 -30.43 -7.48 -6.21
CA TRP A 32 -29.03 -7.18 -6.50
C TRP A 32 -28.59 -5.88 -5.83
N THR A 33 -29.41 -4.84 -5.94
CA THR A 33 -29.18 -3.54 -5.31
C THR A 33 -29.10 -3.65 -3.78
N ILE A 34 -30.01 -4.42 -3.15
CA ILE A 34 -29.98 -4.69 -1.71
C ILE A 34 -28.71 -5.47 -1.34
N SER A 35 -28.36 -6.50 -2.10
CA SER A 35 -27.17 -7.32 -1.85
C SER A 35 -25.88 -6.48 -1.93
N LEU A 36 -25.76 -5.62 -2.94
CA LEU A 36 -24.64 -4.69 -3.08
C LEU A 36 -24.59 -3.68 -1.94
N ALA A 37 -25.72 -3.11 -1.54
CA ALA A 37 -25.79 -2.15 -0.45
C ALA A 37 -25.32 -2.78 0.88
N VAL A 38 -25.77 -4.01 1.17
CA VAL A 38 -25.33 -4.76 2.36
C VAL A 38 -23.83 -5.06 2.30
N LEU A 39 -23.32 -5.53 1.15
CA LEU A 39 -21.89 -5.80 0.97
C LEU A 39 -21.04 -4.55 1.19
N MET A 40 -21.43 -3.43 0.57
CA MET A 40 -20.72 -2.15 0.72
C MET A 40 -20.77 -1.64 2.17
N ALA A 41 -21.90 -1.79 2.86
CA ALA A 41 -22.01 -1.45 4.28
C ALA A 41 -21.08 -2.30 5.16
N LEU A 42 -20.99 -3.61 4.91
CA LEU A 42 -20.07 -4.49 5.63
C LEU A 42 -18.60 -4.11 5.37
N LEU A 43 -18.26 -3.78 4.12
CA LEU A 43 -16.91 -3.30 3.77
C LEU A 43 -16.57 -1.97 4.45
N ILE A 44 -17.51 -1.01 4.50
CA ILE A 44 -17.32 0.25 5.23
C ILE A 44 -17.01 -0.04 6.70
N VAL A 45 -17.83 -0.86 7.36
CA VAL A 45 -17.64 -1.19 8.78
C VAL A 45 -16.28 -1.88 8.99
N ALA A 46 -15.94 -2.87 8.16
CA ALA A 46 -14.66 -3.57 8.25
C ALA A 46 -13.46 -2.63 8.08
N THR A 47 -13.48 -1.76 7.06
CA THR A 47 -12.40 -0.80 6.79
C THR A 47 -12.27 0.23 7.91
N VAL A 48 -13.38 0.79 8.39
CA VAL A 48 -13.37 1.80 9.47
C VAL A 48 -12.89 1.19 10.78
N VAL A 49 -13.46 0.04 11.19
CA VAL A 49 -13.10 -0.62 12.45
C VAL A 49 -11.65 -1.12 12.40
N GLY A 50 -11.25 -1.77 11.30
CA GLY A 50 -9.88 -2.30 11.15
C GLY A 50 -8.83 -1.21 11.26
N ASN A 51 -8.99 -0.11 10.52
CA ASN A 51 -8.03 0.99 10.55
C ASN A 51 -8.11 1.80 11.85
N ALA A 52 -9.29 1.95 12.47
CA ALA A 52 -9.42 2.54 13.80
C ALA A 52 -8.65 1.75 14.86
N LEU A 53 -8.70 0.41 14.83
CA LEU A 53 -7.94 -0.43 15.75
C LEU A 53 -6.42 -0.24 15.58
N VAL A 54 -5.93 -0.10 14.34
CA VAL A 54 -4.51 0.19 14.07
C VAL A 54 -4.11 1.56 14.66
N MET A 55 -4.94 2.59 14.47
CA MET A 55 -4.70 3.91 15.06
C MET A 55 -4.73 3.87 16.59
N LEU A 56 -5.71 3.17 17.18
CA LEU A 56 -5.84 3.02 18.64
C LEU A 56 -4.64 2.28 19.23
N ALA A 57 -4.19 1.19 18.59
CA ALA A 57 -3.00 0.45 19.02
C ALA A 57 -1.75 1.36 19.04
N PHE A 58 -1.59 2.20 18.01
CA PHE A 58 -0.47 3.14 17.94
C PHE A 58 -0.51 4.23 19.03
N VAL A 59 -1.70 4.73 19.36
CA VAL A 59 -1.88 5.74 20.42
C VAL A 59 -1.66 5.13 21.80
N ALA A 60 -2.22 3.94 22.03
CA ALA A 60 -2.19 3.23 23.31
C ALA A 60 -0.78 2.74 23.68
N ASP A 61 -0.03 2.21 22.71
CA ASP A 61 1.31 1.68 22.98
C ASP A 61 2.41 2.64 22.51
N SER A 62 3.04 3.31 23.49
CA SER A 62 4.18 4.19 23.23
C SER A 62 5.41 3.48 22.64
N SER A 63 5.54 2.16 22.84
CA SER A 63 6.62 1.35 22.26
C SER A 63 6.49 1.20 20.75
N LEU A 64 5.28 1.39 20.20
CA LEU A 64 5.01 1.36 18.77
C LEU A 64 5.35 2.68 18.08
N ARG A 65 5.76 3.75 18.77
CA ARG A 65 6.07 5.06 18.18
C ARG A 65 7.45 5.09 17.50
N THR A 66 7.67 4.18 16.58
CA THR A 66 8.89 4.08 15.75
C THR A 66 8.63 4.62 14.35
N GLN A 67 9.68 5.11 13.68
CA GLN A 67 9.60 5.68 12.33
C GLN A 67 8.86 4.79 11.31
N ASN A 68 9.05 3.46 11.37
CA ASN A 68 8.36 2.52 10.49
C ASN A 68 6.85 2.47 10.73
N ASN A 69 6.44 2.54 11.99
CA ASN A 69 5.05 2.45 12.39
C ASN A 69 4.27 3.74 12.07
N TYR A 70 4.96 4.88 11.91
CA TYR A 70 4.34 6.11 11.40
C TYR A 70 3.84 5.97 9.96
N PHE A 71 4.50 5.18 9.10
CA PHE A 71 3.99 4.93 7.74
C PHE A 71 2.76 4.01 7.75
N LEU A 72 2.72 3.04 8.67
CA LEU A 72 1.53 2.22 8.89
C LEU A 72 0.38 3.06 9.43
N LEU A 73 0.67 3.99 10.35
CA LEU A 73 -0.32 4.97 10.82
C LEU A 73 -0.82 5.86 9.67
N ASN A 74 0.07 6.33 8.79
CA ASN A 74 -0.31 7.12 7.62
C ASN A 74 -1.30 6.36 6.72
N LEU A 75 -1.02 5.08 6.48
CA LEU A 75 -1.91 4.21 5.71
C LEU A 75 -3.27 4.04 6.40
N ALA A 76 -3.26 3.75 7.71
CA ALA A 76 -4.48 3.59 8.49
C ALA A 76 -5.33 4.87 8.52
N ILE A 77 -4.72 6.05 8.61
CA ILE A 77 -5.43 7.33 8.53
C ILE A 77 -6.08 7.49 7.16
N SER A 78 -5.35 7.24 6.07
CA SER A 78 -5.90 7.35 4.72
C SER A 78 -7.08 6.39 4.50
N ASP A 79 -6.90 5.11 4.81
CA ASP A 79 -7.92 4.08 4.60
C ASP A 79 -9.14 4.28 5.51
N PHE A 80 -8.93 4.77 6.74
CA PHE A 80 -10.03 5.17 7.63
C PHE A 80 -10.85 6.30 7.02
N LEU A 81 -10.20 7.34 6.47
CA LEU A 81 -10.89 8.46 5.84
C LEU A 81 -11.66 8.03 4.58
N VAL A 82 -11.08 7.13 3.77
CA VAL A 82 -11.79 6.54 2.62
C VAL A 82 -13.05 5.80 3.08
N GLY A 83 -12.92 4.92 4.08
CA GLY A 83 -14.04 4.16 4.62
C GLY A 83 -15.10 5.03 5.31
N ALA A 84 -14.70 6.09 6.01
CA ALA A 84 -15.60 6.94 6.79
C ALA A 84 -16.30 8.03 5.94
N PHE A 85 -15.67 8.52 4.88
CA PHE A 85 -16.18 9.65 4.09
C PHE A 85 -16.36 9.32 2.60
N CYS A 86 -15.37 8.76 1.93
CA CYS A 86 -15.45 8.54 0.48
C CYS A 86 -16.50 7.49 0.10
N ILE A 87 -16.44 6.31 0.74
CA ILE A 87 -17.34 5.20 0.40
C ILE A 87 -18.80 5.54 0.76
N PRO A 88 -19.13 6.11 1.94
CA PRO A 88 -20.50 6.48 2.28
C PRO A 88 -21.11 7.55 1.36
N LEU A 89 -20.31 8.46 0.78
CA LEU A 89 -20.78 9.40 -0.22
C LEU A 89 -20.95 8.75 -1.61
N TYR A 90 -20.11 7.77 -1.93
CA TYR A 90 -20.14 7.05 -3.20
C TYR A 90 -21.29 6.05 -3.30
N VAL A 91 -21.65 5.34 -2.22
CA VAL A 91 -22.69 4.30 -2.23
C VAL A 91 -24.06 4.81 -2.70
N PRO A 92 -24.63 5.90 -2.15
CA PRO A 92 -25.90 6.44 -2.61
C PRO A 92 -25.86 6.87 -4.09
N TYR A 93 -24.73 7.40 -4.55
CA TYR A 93 -24.54 7.79 -5.94
C TYR A 93 -24.62 6.58 -6.88
N VAL A 94 -23.94 5.48 -6.54
CA VAL A 94 -23.97 4.23 -7.32
C VAL A 94 -25.36 3.57 -7.29
N LEU A 95 -26.06 3.60 -6.16
CA LEU A 95 -27.37 2.93 -6.03
C LEU A 95 -28.51 3.71 -6.67
N THR A 96 -28.48 5.04 -6.59
CA THR A 96 -29.54 5.91 -7.15
C THR A 96 -29.25 6.38 -8.56
N GLY A 97 -28.00 6.25 -9.02
CA GLY A 97 -27.55 6.76 -10.31
C GLY A 97 -27.55 8.28 -10.41
N ARG A 98 -27.72 9.01 -9.28
CA ARG A 98 -27.72 10.47 -9.25
C ARG A 98 -27.02 11.04 -8.02
N TRP A 99 -26.31 12.14 -8.20
CA TRP A 99 -25.67 12.90 -7.13
C TRP A 99 -26.64 13.92 -6.53
N ALA A 100 -27.03 13.71 -5.28
CA ALA A 100 -28.01 14.55 -4.58
C ALA A 100 -27.41 15.59 -3.62
N PHE A 101 -26.09 15.58 -3.38
CA PHE A 101 -25.44 16.40 -2.34
C PHE A 101 -24.97 17.78 -2.82
N GLY A 102 -25.29 18.15 -4.07
CA GLY A 102 -24.91 19.43 -4.68
C GLY A 102 -23.45 19.50 -5.14
N LYS A 103 -23.12 20.55 -5.92
CA LYS A 103 -21.84 20.70 -6.61
C LYS A 103 -20.64 20.87 -5.66
N SER A 104 -20.80 21.63 -4.58
CA SER A 104 -19.71 21.87 -3.61
C SER A 104 -19.25 20.59 -2.91
N VAL A 105 -20.20 19.73 -2.50
CA VAL A 105 -19.87 18.44 -1.87
C VAL A 105 -19.25 17.48 -2.88
N CYS A 106 -19.71 17.48 -4.14
CA CYS A 106 -19.10 16.70 -5.20
C CYS A 106 -17.61 17.07 -5.37
N LYS A 107 -17.30 18.37 -5.49
CA LYS A 107 -15.91 18.83 -5.62
C LYS A 107 -15.05 18.47 -4.41
N LEU A 108 -15.57 18.67 -3.21
CA LEU A 108 -14.87 18.30 -1.98
C LEU A 108 -14.60 16.80 -1.93
N TRP A 109 -15.60 15.97 -2.26
CA TRP A 109 -15.48 14.52 -2.31
C TRP A 109 -14.42 14.09 -3.33
N LEU A 110 -14.44 14.63 -4.55
CA LEU A 110 -13.44 14.33 -5.57
C LEU A 110 -12.02 14.71 -5.12
N VAL A 111 -11.83 15.91 -4.54
CA VAL A 111 -10.51 16.31 -4.03
C VAL A 111 -10.01 15.36 -2.96
N ILE A 112 -10.86 15.00 -2.00
CA ILE A 112 -10.50 14.09 -0.91
C ILE A 112 -10.21 12.69 -1.45
N ASP A 113 -11.07 12.14 -2.31
CA ASP A 113 -10.95 10.77 -2.81
C ASP A 113 -9.67 10.56 -3.62
N TYR A 114 -9.39 11.46 -4.58
CA TYR A 114 -8.15 11.43 -5.35
C TYR A 114 -6.92 11.63 -4.45
N LEU A 115 -6.98 12.58 -3.51
CA LEU A 115 -5.88 12.83 -2.58
C LEU A 115 -5.57 11.61 -1.70
N LEU A 116 -6.60 10.93 -1.17
CA LEU A 116 -6.42 9.74 -0.33
C LEU A 116 -5.84 8.58 -1.14
N CYS A 117 -6.34 8.35 -2.35
CA CYS A 117 -5.83 7.29 -3.23
C CYS A 117 -4.35 7.52 -3.59
N THR A 118 -4.01 8.73 -4.05
CA THR A 118 -2.63 9.08 -4.41
C THR A 118 -1.70 9.09 -3.20
N SER A 119 -2.17 9.55 -2.03
CA SER A 119 -1.42 9.47 -0.77
C SER A 119 -1.05 8.03 -0.43
N SER A 120 -1.98 7.07 -0.58
CA SER A 120 -1.72 5.65 -0.34
C SER A 120 -0.66 5.08 -1.29
N VAL A 121 -0.70 5.44 -2.58
CA VAL A 121 0.31 5.02 -3.57
C VAL A 121 1.70 5.57 -3.21
N PHE A 122 1.79 6.87 -2.92
CA PHE A 122 3.05 7.50 -2.51
C PHE A 122 3.57 6.98 -1.16
N ASN A 123 2.69 6.55 -0.26
CA ASN A 123 3.07 5.92 0.99
C ASN A 123 3.82 4.60 0.76
N ILE A 124 3.42 3.79 -0.24
CA ILE A 124 4.14 2.55 -0.60
C ILE A 124 5.57 2.86 -1.09
N VAL A 125 5.72 3.91 -1.89
CA VAL A 125 7.04 4.39 -2.34
C VAL A 125 7.88 4.85 -1.16
N LEU A 126 7.27 5.61 -0.24
CA LEU A 126 7.92 6.10 0.96
C LEU A 126 8.41 4.96 1.87
N ILE A 127 7.59 3.93 2.07
CA ILE A 127 7.95 2.71 2.82
C ILE A 127 9.15 2.02 2.16
N SER A 128 9.14 1.89 0.83
CA SER A 128 10.23 1.27 0.07
C SER A 128 11.54 2.07 0.17
N TYR A 129 11.44 3.40 0.06
CA TYR A 129 12.56 4.32 0.23
C TYR A 129 13.14 4.25 1.66
N ASP A 130 12.28 4.24 2.67
CA ASP A 130 12.72 4.18 4.06
C ASP A 130 13.43 2.86 4.38
N ARG A 131 12.91 1.74 3.88
CA ARG A 131 13.59 0.44 3.94
C ARG A 131 14.95 0.47 3.24
N PHE A 132 15.03 1.11 2.08
CA PHE A 132 16.30 1.27 1.36
C PHE A 132 17.34 2.03 2.19
N LEU A 133 16.95 3.13 2.84
CA LEU A 133 17.84 3.87 3.74
C LEU A 133 18.28 3.06 4.97
N SER A 134 17.35 2.32 5.57
CA SER A 134 17.63 1.45 6.72
C SER A 134 18.68 0.38 6.39
N VAL A 135 18.62 -0.20 5.19
CA VAL A 135 19.57 -1.23 4.74
C VAL A 135 20.91 -0.62 4.31
N THR A 136 20.89 0.41 3.47
CA THR A 136 22.13 0.96 2.89
C THR A 136 22.91 1.81 3.87
N ARG A 137 22.23 2.63 4.67
CA ARG A 137 22.82 3.61 5.60
C ARG A 137 22.49 3.28 7.06
N ALA A 138 22.57 2.01 7.44
CA ALA A 138 22.16 1.51 8.75
C ALA A 138 22.70 2.32 9.96
N VAL A 139 23.94 2.84 9.91
CA VAL A 139 24.53 3.62 11.01
C VAL A 139 23.89 5.00 11.13
N THR A 140 23.82 5.76 10.03
CA THR A 140 23.18 7.08 9.98
C THR A 140 21.68 6.98 10.23
N TYR A 141 21.02 5.98 9.66
CA TYR A 141 19.59 5.75 9.86
C TYR A 141 19.27 5.45 11.33
N ARG A 142 20.06 4.62 12.03
CA ARG A 142 19.90 4.38 13.47
C ARG A 142 20.09 5.64 14.31
N ALA A 143 21.00 6.54 13.92
CA ALA A 143 21.17 7.82 14.61
C ALA A 143 19.95 8.76 14.40
N GLN A 144 19.25 8.65 13.26
CA GLN A 144 18.07 9.44 12.93
C GLN A 144 16.74 8.82 13.39
N GLN A 145 16.73 7.52 13.70
CA GLN A 145 15.52 6.75 14.02
C GLN A 145 14.74 7.28 15.24
N GLY A 146 15.41 8.00 16.15
CA GLY A 146 14.76 8.68 17.29
C GLY A 146 14.06 10.00 16.94
N ASN A 147 14.24 10.52 15.71
CA ASN A 147 13.69 11.80 15.29
C ASN A 147 12.32 11.63 14.61
N THR A 148 11.27 11.50 15.42
CA THR A 148 9.88 11.38 14.96
C THR A 148 9.45 12.54 14.06
N LYS A 149 10.05 13.73 14.21
CA LYS A 149 9.77 14.89 13.34
C LYS A 149 10.08 14.60 11.86
N GLN A 150 11.10 13.81 11.56
CA GLN A 150 11.41 13.45 10.17
C GLN A 150 10.37 12.51 9.57
N ALA A 151 9.81 11.59 10.38
CA ALA A 151 8.73 10.72 9.94
C ALA A 151 7.47 11.53 9.61
N VAL A 152 7.08 12.45 10.50
CA VAL A 152 5.94 13.35 10.28
C VAL A 152 6.16 14.25 9.07
N LEU A 153 7.35 14.82 8.90
CA LEU A 153 7.69 15.63 7.72
C LEU A 153 7.52 14.82 6.44
N LYS A 154 8.04 13.59 6.38
CA LYS A 154 7.87 12.69 5.23
C LYS A 154 6.39 12.40 4.94
N MET A 155 5.58 12.18 5.98
CA MET A 155 4.12 12.01 5.81
C MET A 155 3.52 13.27 5.19
N VAL A 156 3.73 14.45 5.79
CA VAL A 156 3.21 15.73 5.28
C VAL A 156 3.62 15.96 3.82
N MET A 157 4.86 15.66 3.45
CA MET A 157 5.33 15.75 2.06
C MET A 157 4.52 14.86 1.11
N VAL A 158 4.13 13.65 1.53
CA VAL A 158 3.24 12.78 0.73
C VAL A 158 1.87 13.41 0.55
N TRP A 159 1.26 13.93 1.61
CA TRP A 159 -0.06 14.59 1.54
C TRP A 159 -0.04 15.82 0.64
N VAL A 160 0.99 16.66 0.77
CA VAL A 160 1.19 17.85 -0.08
C VAL A 160 1.41 17.45 -1.54
N SER A 161 2.24 16.44 -1.81
CA SER A 161 2.49 15.97 -3.18
C SER A 161 1.23 15.38 -3.83
N ALA A 162 0.44 14.62 -3.07
CA ALA A 162 -0.84 14.09 -3.54
C ALA A 162 -1.84 15.22 -3.84
N PHE A 163 -1.93 16.21 -2.95
CA PHE A 163 -2.78 17.38 -3.17
C PHE A 163 -2.34 18.16 -4.42
N LEU A 164 -1.04 18.43 -4.59
CA LEU A 164 -0.54 19.20 -5.73
C LEU A 164 -0.80 18.53 -7.08
N LEU A 165 -0.91 17.20 -7.12
CA LEU A 165 -1.15 16.46 -8.37
C LEU A 165 -2.58 16.66 -8.89
N TYR A 166 -3.58 16.55 -8.01
CA TYR A 166 -5.00 16.55 -8.40
C TYR A 166 -5.80 17.75 -7.87
N GLY A 167 -5.48 18.25 -6.67
CA GLY A 167 -6.21 19.32 -5.99
C GLY A 167 -6.34 20.62 -6.80
N PRO A 168 -5.23 21.23 -7.25
CA PRO A 168 -5.27 22.41 -8.11
C PRO A 168 -6.07 22.17 -9.39
N ALA A 169 -5.91 21.01 -10.03
CA ALA A 169 -6.63 20.66 -11.25
C ALA A 169 -8.15 20.61 -10.99
N ILE A 170 -8.61 19.97 -9.91
CA ILE A 170 -10.05 19.88 -9.59
C ILE A 170 -10.65 21.25 -9.22
N ILE A 171 -9.90 22.09 -8.50
CA ILE A 171 -10.40 23.38 -8.01
C ILE A 171 -10.39 24.45 -9.11
N SER A 172 -9.31 24.52 -9.89
CA SER A 172 -9.09 25.62 -10.84
C SER A 172 -9.75 25.40 -12.21
N TRP A 173 -10.18 24.18 -12.53
CA TRP A 173 -10.71 23.86 -13.86
C TRP A 173 -11.95 24.70 -14.20
N GLU A 174 -12.94 24.75 -13.32
CA GLU A 174 -14.14 25.59 -13.48
C GLU A 174 -13.81 27.08 -13.65
N TYR A 175 -12.81 27.59 -12.92
CA TYR A 175 -12.38 28.99 -13.05
C TYR A 175 -11.70 29.24 -14.41
N ALA A 176 -10.94 28.26 -14.91
CA ALA A 176 -10.28 28.34 -16.21
C ALA A 176 -11.25 28.22 -17.40
N THR A 177 -12.32 27.42 -17.28
CA THR A 177 -13.31 27.22 -18.35
C THR A 177 -14.51 28.18 -18.26
N GLY A 178 -14.69 28.89 -17.14
CA GLY A 178 -15.73 29.91 -16.97
C GLY A 178 -17.17 29.38 -16.88
N GLN A 179 -17.36 28.06 -16.95
CA GLN A 179 -18.64 27.33 -16.82
C GLN A 179 -18.38 25.95 -16.19
N SER A 180 -19.30 25.47 -15.35
CA SER A 180 -19.29 24.09 -14.86
C SER A 180 -19.79 23.15 -15.96
N ILE A 181 -18.96 22.22 -16.42
CA ILE A 181 -19.31 21.26 -17.48
C ILE A 181 -20.15 20.10 -16.92
N ILE A 182 -20.26 19.98 -15.60
CA ILE A 182 -20.95 18.87 -14.91
C ILE A 182 -22.47 19.08 -14.95
N PRO A 183 -23.24 18.17 -15.58
CA PRO A 183 -24.70 18.23 -15.59
C PRO A 183 -25.28 17.95 -14.20
N ASP A 184 -26.48 18.49 -13.94
CA ASP A 184 -27.14 18.30 -12.65
C ASP A 184 -27.51 16.82 -12.43
N GLY A 185 -27.04 16.26 -11.33
CA GLY A 185 -27.23 14.85 -10.98
C GLY A 185 -26.04 13.94 -11.27
N GLU A 186 -24.96 14.43 -11.88
CA GLU A 186 -23.72 13.67 -12.05
C GLU A 186 -22.60 14.24 -11.17
N CYS A 187 -21.64 13.39 -10.78
CA CYS A 187 -20.46 13.83 -10.05
C CYS A 187 -19.21 13.10 -10.56
N TYR A 188 -18.43 13.80 -11.40
CA TYR A 188 -17.16 13.33 -11.94
C TYR A 188 -16.18 14.50 -12.10
N ALA A 189 -14.89 14.20 -12.19
CA ALA A 189 -13.86 15.24 -12.35
C ALA A 189 -13.96 15.89 -13.73
N GLU A 190 -13.93 17.23 -13.81
CA GLU A 190 -14.14 17.96 -15.07
C GLU A 190 -13.07 17.67 -16.14
N PHE A 191 -11.86 17.28 -15.72
CA PHE A 191 -10.79 16.84 -16.62
C PHE A 191 -10.92 15.37 -17.09
N PHE A 192 -11.95 14.63 -16.66
CA PHE A 192 -12.13 13.22 -17.01
C PHE A 192 -12.20 12.98 -18.53
N TYR A 193 -12.73 13.97 -19.27
CA TYR A 193 -12.78 13.93 -20.74
C TYR A 193 -11.50 14.44 -21.42
N ASN A 194 -10.58 15.05 -20.67
CA ASN A 194 -9.29 15.47 -21.19
C ASN A 194 -8.32 14.29 -21.18
N TRP A 195 -8.29 13.54 -22.28
CA TRP A 195 -7.46 12.36 -22.42
C TRP A 195 -5.96 12.64 -22.25
N TYR A 196 -5.47 13.84 -22.60
CA TYR A 196 -4.06 14.21 -22.38
C TYR A 196 -3.72 14.27 -20.89
N PHE A 197 -4.59 14.90 -20.09
CA PHE A 197 -4.41 14.95 -18.64
C PHE A 197 -4.51 13.56 -18.03
N LEU A 198 -5.55 12.80 -18.40
CA LEU A 198 -5.79 11.46 -17.87
C LEU A 198 -4.62 10.51 -18.18
N MET A 199 -4.12 10.50 -19.41
CA MET A 199 -2.99 9.66 -19.80
C MET A 199 -1.70 10.09 -19.09
N THR A 200 -1.45 11.39 -18.98
CA THR A 200 -0.26 11.91 -18.29
C THR A 200 -0.31 11.59 -16.80
N ALA A 201 -1.43 11.87 -16.12
CA ALA A 201 -1.61 11.61 -14.71
C ALA A 201 -1.53 10.11 -14.39
N SER A 202 -2.21 9.26 -15.18
CA SER A 202 -2.16 7.80 -15.04
C SER A 202 -0.74 7.25 -15.26
N THR A 203 -0.03 7.76 -16.26
CA THR A 203 1.38 7.39 -16.50
C THR A 203 2.24 7.79 -15.29
N LEU A 204 2.13 9.01 -14.80
CA LEU A 204 2.90 9.45 -13.63
C LEU A 204 2.56 8.64 -12.38
N GLU A 205 1.28 8.38 -12.12
CA GLU A 205 0.82 7.65 -10.95
C GLU A 205 1.12 6.15 -11.01
N PHE A 206 1.25 5.56 -12.20
CA PHE A 206 1.61 4.15 -12.36
C PHE A 206 3.13 3.92 -12.43
N PHE A 207 3.83 4.66 -13.29
CA PHE A 207 5.26 4.44 -13.52
C PHE A 207 6.11 4.93 -12.36
N THR A 208 5.76 6.05 -11.71
CA THR A 208 6.52 6.58 -10.58
C THR A 208 6.64 5.57 -9.43
N PRO A 209 5.54 5.00 -8.89
CA PRO A 209 5.67 4.01 -7.83
C PRO A 209 6.30 2.72 -8.34
N PHE A 210 5.96 2.25 -9.54
CA PHE A 210 6.51 1.01 -10.06
C PHE A 210 8.04 1.06 -10.20
N ILE A 211 8.56 2.08 -10.90
CA ILE A 211 10.00 2.24 -11.11
C ILE A 211 10.72 2.48 -9.79
N SER A 212 10.17 3.34 -8.92
CA SER A 212 10.80 3.66 -7.63
C SER A 212 10.87 2.44 -6.72
N VAL A 213 9.75 1.71 -6.56
CA VAL A 213 9.69 0.50 -5.72
C VAL A 213 10.61 -0.58 -6.29
N LEU A 214 10.60 -0.80 -7.60
CA LEU A 214 11.50 -1.77 -8.25
C LEU A 214 12.97 -1.41 -8.00
N PHE A 215 13.34 -0.16 -8.24
CA PHE A 215 14.69 0.33 -8.03
C PHE A 215 15.15 0.18 -6.58
N PHE A 216 14.32 0.57 -5.61
CA PHE A 216 14.67 0.47 -4.19
C PHE A 216 14.78 -0.99 -3.74
N ASN A 217 13.84 -1.85 -4.13
CA ASN A 217 13.89 -3.27 -3.76
C ASN A 217 15.07 -4.01 -4.42
N LEU A 218 15.37 -3.73 -5.69
CA LEU A 218 16.55 -4.28 -6.36
C LEU A 218 17.83 -3.81 -5.65
N SER A 219 17.93 -2.53 -5.32
CA SER A 219 19.07 -1.97 -4.61
C SER A 219 19.22 -2.59 -3.21
N ILE A 220 18.12 -2.81 -2.49
CA ILE A 220 18.13 -3.53 -1.20
C ILE A 220 18.68 -4.95 -1.40
N TYR A 221 18.15 -5.69 -2.38
CA TYR A 221 18.57 -7.06 -2.66
C TYR A 221 20.07 -7.15 -2.96
N LEU A 222 20.58 -6.29 -3.84
CA LEU A 222 22.00 -6.26 -4.20
C LEU A 222 22.89 -5.88 -3.01
N ASN A 223 22.47 -4.92 -2.18
CA ASN A 223 23.22 -4.53 -0.99
C ASN A 223 23.27 -5.65 0.07
N ILE A 224 22.17 -6.40 0.25
CA ILE A 224 22.13 -7.54 1.16
C ILE A 224 23.04 -8.66 0.65
N GLN A 225 22.93 -9.02 -0.62
CA GLN A 225 23.80 -10.03 -1.25
C GLN A 225 25.28 -9.70 -1.07
N LYS A 226 25.67 -8.44 -1.35
CA LYS A 226 27.05 -7.97 -1.16
C LYS A 226 27.53 -8.10 0.29
N ARG A 227 26.71 -7.71 1.27
CA ARG A 227 27.05 -7.81 2.70
C ARG A 227 27.12 -9.26 3.17
N THR A 228 26.23 -10.13 2.70
CA THR A 228 26.24 -11.56 3.03
C THR A 228 27.50 -12.24 2.49
N LYS A 229 27.89 -11.95 1.25
CA LYS A 229 29.13 -12.46 0.65
C LYS A 229 30.36 -12.05 1.45
N ILE A 230 30.52 -10.76 1.73
CA ILE A 230 31.64 -10.25 2.55
C ILE A 230 31.67 -10.93 3.93
N ARG A 231 30.50 -11.12 4.58
CA ARG A 231 30.43 -11.78 5.88
C ARG A 231 30.83 -13.26 5.80
N LEU A 232 30.45 -13.97 4.73
CA LEU A 232 30.86 -15.34 4.49
C LEU A 232 32.36 -15.44 4.21
N ASP A 233 32.92 -14.53 3.42
CA ASP A 233 34.37 -14.47 3.15
C ASP A 233 35.16 -14.23 4.45
N ILE A 234 34.72 -13.27 5.29
CA ILE A 234 35.34 -13.03 6.61
C ILE A 234 35.22 -14.25 7.52
N PHE A 235 34.07 -14.95 7.51
CA PHE A 235 33.87 -16.16 8.30
C PHE A 235 34.77 -17.30 7.83
N HIS A 236 34.92 -17.46 6.51
CA HIS A 236 35.82 -18.44 5.90
C HIS A 236 37.28 -18.16 6.31
N GLU A 237 37.75 -16.92 6.20
CA GLU A 237 39.08 -16.51 6.66
C GLU A 237 39.31 -16.82 8.15
N HIS A 238 38.35 -16.46 9.02
CA HIS A 238 38.47 -16.77 10.45
C HIS A 238 38.42 -18.28 10.74
N PHE A 239 37.60 -19.03 10.01
CA PHE A 239 37.50 -20.48 10.13
C PHE A 239 38.83 -21.16 9.76
N TRP A 240 39.47 -20.74 8.67
CA TRP A 240 40.79 -21.26 8.28
C TRP A 240 41.90 -20.78 9.20
N ALA A 241 41.85 -19.55 9.73
CA ALA A 241 42.82 -19.09 10.73
C ALA A 241 42.71 -19.88 12.04
N LEU A 242 41.49 -20.27 12.45
CA LEU A 242 41.25 -21.12 13.63
C LEU A 242 41.65 -22.59 13.40
N LEU A 243 41.53 -23.09 12.18
CA LEU A 243 42.06 -24.40 11.78
C LEU A 243 43.59 -24.37 11.58
N GLY A 244 44.14 -23.20 11.24
CA GLY A 244 45.53 -22.93 10.88
C GLY A 244 46.49 -22.68 12.04
N THR A 245 46.11 -23.00 13.29
CA THR A 245 47.11 -23.37 14.32
C THR A 245 47.67 -24.77 14.12
N ILE A 246 47.43 -25.42 12.96
CA ILE A 246 48.11 -26.63 12.54
C ILE A 246 48.61 -26.41 11.10
N HIS A 247 49.92 -26.26 10.97
CA HIS A 247 50.71 -26.41 9.73
C HIS A 247 50.11 -27.52 8.85
N PRO A 248 50.03 -27.43 7.51
CA PRO A 248 49.49 -28.53 6.73
C PRO A 248 50.44 -29.73 6.89
N PRO A 249 50.06 -30.84 7.53
CA PRO A 249 50.81 -32.06 7.39
C PRO A 249 50.28 -32.74 6.14
N HIS A 250 51.19 -33.14 5.27
CA HIS A 250 50.97 -34.38 4.53
C HIS A 250 50.52 -35.46 5.55
N ASP A 251 49.44 -36.18 5.19
CA ASP A 251 48.84 -37.34 5.87
C ASP A 251 47.58 -37.11 6.76
N HIS A 252 46.50 -37.82 6.39
CA HIS A 252 45.19 -37.97 7.07
C HIS A 252 45.29 -38.68 8.44
N PRO A 253 44.21 -38.80 9.25
CA PRO A 253 43.19 -37.83 9.68
C PRO A 253 43.12 -37.75 11.24
N SER A 254 42.69 -36.64 11.84
CA SER A 254 42.26 -36.67 13.25
C SER A 254 41.18 -35.62 13.55
N CYS A 255 40.05 -36.11 14.07
CA CYS A 255 38.90 -35.33 14.50
C CYS A 255 39.27 -34.31 15.59
N LEU A 256 38.93 -33.03 15.38
CA LEU A 256 38.99 -32.02 16.42
C LEU A 256 37.79 -32.17 17.40
N PRO A 257 37.94 -31.90 18.71
CA PRO A 257 36.86 -32.09 19.69
C PRO A 257 35.71 -31.07 19.53
N TRP A 258 34.51 -31.60 19.28
CA TRP A 258 33.21 -30.91 19.22
C TRP A 258 32.88 -29.86 20.31
N PRO A 259 33.38 -29.94 21.57
CA PRO A 259 33.00 -28.99 22.62
C PRO A 259 33.52 -27.55 22.42
N LEU A 260 34.67 -27.39 21.74
CA LEU A 260 35.29 -26.08 21.48
C LEU A 260 34.58 -25.35 20.34
N PHE A 261 34.18 -26.08 19.29
CA PHE A 261 33.42 -25.57 18.15
C PHE A 261 32.09 -24.97 18.61
N ARG A 262 31.37 -25.66 19.51
CA ARG A 262 30.08 -25.19 20.06
C ARG A 262 30.21 -23.92 20.89
N ARG A 263 31.30 -23.76 21.67
CA ARG A 263 31.52 -22.55 22.50
C ARG A 263 31.93 -21.32 21.68
N ALA A 264 32.74 -21.50 20.64
CA ALA A 264 33.13 -20.41 19.74
C ALA A 264 31.94 -19.92 18.89
N PHE A 265 31.15 -20.85 18.35
CA PHE A 265 29.98 -20.55 17.52
C PHE A 265 28.86 -19.84 18.31
N ILE A 266 28.60 -20.26 19.57
CA ILE A 266 27.61 -19.60 20.45
C ILE A 266 28.07 -18.19 20.87
N LYS A 267 29.37 -17.98 21.12
CA LYS A 267 29.92 -16.65 21.46
C LYS A 267 29.91 -15.67 20.28
N LEU A 268 30.02 -16.15 19.04
CA LEU A 268 30.04 -15.32 17.84
C LEU A 268 28.64 -15.00 17.28
N LEU A 269 27.69 -15.93 17.38
CA LEU A 269 26.30 -15.68 16.97
C LEU A 269 25.52 -14.81 17.97
N CYS A 270 25.98 -14.71 19.22
CA CYS A 270 25.39 -13.85 20.23
C CYS A 270 26.42 -12.89 20.84
N PRO A 271 26.84 -11.82 20.13
CA PRO A 271 27.58 -10.75 20.75
C PRO A 271 26.66 -10.05 21.76
N LYS A 272 27.00 -10.14 23.05
CA LYS A 272 26.27 -9.46 24.14
C LYS A 272 26.18 -7.95 23.87
N LYS A 273 25.06 -7.51 23.29
CA LYS A 273 24.17 -6.43 23.77
C LYS A 273 22.95 -6.32 22.86
N LEU A 274 21.99 -7.24 23.04
CA LEU A 274 20.58 -6.93 22.85
C LEU A 274 19.83 -7.47 24.07
N LYS A 275 19.38 -6.55 24.91
CA LYS A 275 18.64 -6.83 26.14
C LYS A 275 17.17 -7.04 25.77
N ILE A 276 16.77 -8.25 25.35
CA ILE A 276 15.36 -8.66 25.24
C ILE A 276 15.22 -10.13 25.71
N GLN A 277 14.24 -10.34 26.58
CA GLN A 277 13.83 -11.58 27.27
C GLN A 277 13.43 -12.74 26.31
N PRO A 278 13.40 -14.00 26.78
CA PRO A 278 13.46 -15.22 25.97
C PRO A 278 12.08 -15.75 25.58
N HIS A 279 11.93 -16.30 24.37
CA HIS A 279 10.91 -17.32 24.11
C HIS A 279 11.31 -18.24 22.94
N ASN A 280 11.75 -19.45 23.30
CA ASN A 280 11.66 -20.77 22.64
C ASN A 280 11.72 -21.00 21.11
N SER A 281 11.83 -20.02 20.21
CA SER A 281 11.77 -20.30 18.75
C SER A 281 13.10 -20.72 18.12
N LEU A 282 14.24 -20.43 18.76
CA LEU A 282 15.58 -20.73 18.24
C LEU A 282 15.95 -22.22 18.28
N GLN A 283 15.28 -23.03 19.11
CA GLN A 283 15.53 -24.47 19.18
C GLN A 283 14.99 -25.20 17.94
N HIS A 284 13.91 -24.71 17.34
CA HIS A 284 13.32 -25.31 16.13
C HIS A 284 14.16 -25.02 14.87
N CYS A 285 14.73 -23.81 14.75
CA CYS A 285 15.67 -23.48 13.67
C CYS A 285 16.96 -24.32 13.74
N TRP A 286 17.45 -24.62 14.94
CA TRP A 286 18.65 -25.44 15.14
C TRP A 286 18.46 -26.89 14.70
N ASN A 287 17.31 -27.49 15.02
CA ASN A 287 17.02 -28.88 14.64
C ASN A 287 16.77 -29.05 13.13
N CYS A 288 16.17 -28.05 12.47
CA CYS A 288 15.88 -28.11 11.04
C CYS A 288 17.18 -28.07 10.18
N LEU A 289 18.20 -27.33 10.64
CA LEU A 289 19.48 -27.21 9.92
C LEU A 289 20.35 -28.48 10.03
N ILE A 290 20.25 -29.22 11.14
CA ILE A 290 21.01 -30.48 11.34
C ILE A 290 20.45 -31.62 10.47
N THR A 291 19.13 -31.71 10.29
CA THR A 291 18.51 -32.79 9.51
C THR A 291 18.76 -32.68 8.01
N VAL A 292 18.93 -31.47 7.46
CA VAL A 292 19.16 -31.25 6.03
C VAL A 292 20.60 -31.60 5.61
N ILE A 293 21.57 -31.51 6.52
CA ILE A 293 23.00 -31.70 6.20
C ILE A 293 23.44 -33.17 6.33
N PHE A 294 22.84 -33.96 7.23
CA PHE A 294 23.37 -35.28 7.60
C PHE A 294 22.67 -36.51 6.99
N CYS A 295 21.61 -36.37 6.20
CA CYS A 295 20.83 -37.53 5.73
C CYS A 295 20.87 -37.74 4.20
N LYS A 296 22.05 -37.61 3.57
CA LYS A 296 22.22 -38.01 2.15
C LYS A 296 23.63 -38.46 1.81
N THR A 297 24.06 -39.59 2.34
CA THR A 297 25.07 -40.46 1.70
C THR A 297 24.85 -41.91 2.16
N PRO A 298 24.64 -42.86 1.23
CA PRO A 298 24.36 -44.25 1.55
C PRO A 298 25.64 -44.99 1.98
N VAL A 299 25.45 -45.94 2.89
CA VAL A 299 26.43 -46.90 3.36
C VAL A 299 26.87 -47.80 2.20
N VAL A 300 28.14 -47.75 1.80
CA VAL A 300 28.76 -48.75 0.92
C VAL A 300 29.47 -49.78 1.79
N HIS A 301 29.10 -51.03 1.60
CA HIS A 301 29.53 -52.21 2.33
C HIS A 301 30.74 -52.90 1.65
N PHE A 302 31.64 -53.43 2.50
CA PHE A 302 32.54 -54.60 2.33
C PHE A 302 33.80 -54.50 1.45
N PRO A 303 34.82 -55.38 1.66
CA PRO A 303 34.90 -56.59 2.51
C PRO A 303 35.53 -56.38 3.90
#